data_AF-A0A068UFF3-F1
#
_entry.id   AF-A0A068UFF3-F1
#
_cell.length_a   1.000
_cell.length_b   1.000
_cell.length_c   1.000
_cell.angle_alpha   90.00
_cell.angle_beta   90.00
_cell.angle_gamma   90.00
#
_symmetry.space_group_name_H-M   'P 1'
#
loop_
_entity.id
_entity.type
_entity.pdbx_description
1 polymer ?
#
loop_
_entity_poly.entity_id
_entity_poly.type
_entity_poly.pdbx_seq_one_letter_code
_entity_poly.pdbx_strand_id
1 'polypeptide(L)' 'MPDMDGYKLLELVGLEMDLPVMMLSANSDPKLVIKGVMHGACDFGETCSN' A
#
# COMPACT_ATOMS: atom_id res chain seq x y z
N MET A 1 8.66 0.77 -5.47
CA MET A 1 9.27 1.71 -6.43
C MET A 1 10.56 2.20 -5.80
N PRO A 2 11.74 1.90 -6.36
CA PRO A 2 13.01 1.93 -5.62
C PRO A 2 13.36 3.29 -4.99
N ASP A 3 12.86 4.39 -5.55
CA ASP A 3 13.17 5.76 -5.08
C ASP A 3 12.01 6.43 -4.33
N MET A 4 10.90 5.71 -4.09
CA MET A 4 9.69 6.29 -3.51
C MET A 4 9.18 5.46 -2.33
N ASP A 5 8.89 6.14 -1.23
CA ASP A 5 8.16 5.55 -0.11
C ASP A 5 6.76 5.15 -0.59
N GLY A 6 6.45 3.85 -0.54
CA GLY A 6 5.18 3.32 -0.98
C GLY A 6 3.97 3.94 -0.27
N TYR A 7 4.13 4.45 0.95
CA TYR A 7 3.06 5.14 1.67
C TYR A 7 2.76 6.53 1.09
N LYS A 8 3.78 7.30 0.73
CA LYS A 8 3.59 8.59 0.05
C LYS A 8 2.94 8.43 -1.32
N LEU A 9 3.24 7.32 -2.00
CA LEU A 9 2.57 6.98 -3.24
C LEU A 9 1.08 6.70 -3.03
N LEU A 10 0.71 6.02 -1.94
CA LEU A 10 -0.70 5.81 -1.59
C LEU A 10 -1.42 7.13 -1.27
N GLU A 11 -0.78 8.05 -0.55
CA GLU A 11 -1.40 9.35 -0.25
C GLU A 11 -1.65 10.14 -1.54
N LEU A 12 -0.64 10.21 -2.41
CA LEU A 12 -0.76 10.91 -3.69
C LEU A 12 -1.83 10.27 -4.60
N VAL A 13 -1.74 8.95 -4.82
CA VAL A 13 -2.56 8.28 -5.82
C VAL A 13 -3.94 7.90 -5.27
N GLY A 14 -3.98 7.37 -4.04
CA GLY A 14 -5.20 6.90 -3.39
C GLY A 14 -6.03 8.01 -2.75
N LEU A 15 -5.41 9.07 -2.22
CA LEU A 15 -6.14 10.17 -1.57
C LEU A 15 -6.24 11.42 -2.44
N GLU A 16 -5.13 11.93 -2.97
CA GLU A 16 -5.18 13.18 -3.77
C GLU A 16 -5.80 12.94 -5.15
N MET A 17 -5.51 11.79 -5.79
CA MET A 17 -6.04 11.44 -7.11
C MET A 17 -7.28 10.56 -7.08
N ASP A 18 -7.71 10.08 -5.90
CA ASP A 18 -8.90 9.22 -5.69
C ASP A 18 -8.93 7.96 -6.58
N LEU A 19 -7.74 7.37 -6.83
CA LEU A 19 -7.61 6.15 -7.62
C LEU A 19 -7.58 4.90 -6.72
N PRO A 20 -8.21 3.79 -7.14
CA PRO A 20 -8.14 2.56 -6.35
C PRO A 20 -6.74 1.96 -6.41
N VAL A 21 -6.08 1.82 -5.25
CA VAL A 21 -4.74 1.22 -5.14
C VAL A 21 -4.77 -0.02 -4.25
N MET A 22 -4.16 -1.10 -4.73
CA MET A 22 -3.92 -2.32 -3.94
C MET A 22 -2.44 -2.35 -3.51
N MET A 23 -2.21 -2.55 -2.21
CA MET A 23 -0.87 -2.75 -1.67
C MET A 23 -0.48 -4.22 -1.74
N LEU A 24 0.75 -4.51 -2.17
CA LEU A 24 1.31 -5.86 -2.21
C LEU A 24 2.58 -5.92 -1.36
N SER A 25 2.67 -6.92 -0.49
CA SER A 25 3.79 -7.11 0.44
C SER A 25 4.16 -8.58 0.57
N ALA A 26 5.44 -8.88 0.78
CA ALA A 26 5.89 -10.24 1.13
C ALA A 26 5.69 -10.58 2.62
N ASN A 27 5.13 -9.65 3.40
CA ASN A 27 4.82 -9.81 4.82
C ASN A 27 3.45 -9.21 5.12
N SER A 28 2.56 -10.02 5.69
CA SER A 28 1.22 -9.63 6.14
C SER A 28 1.15 -9.16 7.60
N ASP A 29 2.16 -8.45 8.11
CA ASP A 29 2.10 -7.85 9.45
C ASP A 29 0.84 -6.96 9.57
N PRO A 30 -0.08 -7.23 10.52
CA PRO A 30 -1.31 -6.46 10.69
C PRO A 30 -1.07 -4.95 10.84
N LYS A 31 0.09 -4.54 11.39
CA LYS A 31 0.45 -3.12 11.52
C LYS A 31 0.71 -2.48 10.16
N LEU A 32 1.31 -3.21 9.22
CA LEU A 32 1.54 -2.74 7.85
C LEU A 32 0.24 -2.63 7.08
N VAL A 33 -0.68 -3.58 7.26
CA VAL A 33 -2.02 -3.55 6.67
C VAL A 33 -2.78 -2.30 7.13
N ILE A 34 -2.88 -2.10 8.45
CA ILE A 34 -3.57 -0.92 9.01
C ILE A 34 -2.92 0.37 8.53
N LYS A 35 -1.58 0.44 8.53
CA LYS A 35 -0.87 1.60 8.03
C LYS A 35 -1.16 1.85 6.55
N GLY A 36 -1.18 0.82 5.70
CA GLY A 36 -1.50 0.94 4.28
C GLY A 36 -2.90 1.51 4.04
N VAL A 37 -3.90 0.99 4.75
CA VAL A 37 -5.29 1.50 4.66
C VAL A 37 -5.36 2.97 5.07
N MET A 38 -4.68 3.38 6.14
CA MET A 38 -4.64 4.79 6.57
C MET A 38 -4.02 5.73 5.54
N HIS A 39 -3.14 5.24 4.66
CA HIS A 39 -2.48 6.05 3.63
C HIS A 39 -3.19 6.00 2.28
N GLY A 40 -4.31 5.28 2.15
CA GLY A 40 -5.12 5.27 0.92
C GLY A 40 -5.12 3.96 0.12
N ALA A 41 -4.64 2.85 0.69
CA ALA A 41 -4.83 1.54 0.05
C ALA A 41 -6.29 1.07 0.21
N CYS A 42 -6.90 0.62 -0.88
CA CYS A 42 -8.23 0.01 -0.88
C CYS A 42 -8.20 -1.46 -0.45
N ASP A 43 -7.11 -2.16 -0.75
CA ASP A 43 -6.94 -3.59 -0.48
C ASP A 43 -5.47 -3.94 -0.25
N PHE A 44 -5.21 -5.11 0.35
CA PHE A 44 -3.90 -5.60 0.72
C PHE A 44 -3.72 -7.07 0.34
N GLY A 45 -2.69 -7.37 -0.44
CA GLY A 45 -2.32 -8.73 -0.83
C GLY A 45 -0.93 -9.13 -0.33
N GLU A 46 -0.78 -10.43 -0.02
CA GLU A 46 0.51 -11.04 0.28
C GLU A 46 1.10 -11.69 -0.96
N THR A 47 2.36 -11.42 -1.25
CA THR A 47 3.10 -12.06 -2.33
C THR A 47 3.92 -13.22 -1.80
N CYS A 48 3.76 -14.42 -2.38
CA CYS A 48 4.67 -15.52 -2.11
C CYS A 48 6.03 -15.23 -2.78
N SER A 49 7.09 -15.14 -1.99
CA SER A 49 8.46 -15.15 -2.51
C SER A 49 8.82 -16.58 -2.90
N ASN A 50 9.05 -16.85 -4.19
CA ASN A 50 9.62 -18.11 -4.68
C ASN A 50 11.15 -18.11 -4.53
#